data_AF-A0AAE4Z6U8-F1
#
_entry.id   AF-A0AAE4Z6U8-F1
#
_cell.length_a   1.000
_cell.length_b   1.000
_cell.length_c   1.000
_cell.angle_alpha   90.00
_cell.angle_beta   90.00
_cell.angle_gamma   90.00
#
_symmetry.space_group_name_H-M   'P 1'
#
loop_
_entity.id
_entity.type
_entity.pdbx_description
1 polymer ?
#
loop_
_entity_poly.entity_id
_entity_poly.type
_entity_poly.pdbx_seq_one_letter_code
_entity_poly.pdbx_strand_id
1 'polypeptide(L)'
;MPRSTTMILVGWLLTGTSCASPIDRESALESLIAAERSFARTAERAGVREAFIAYLADDGVLFRPRPVNAQAYLRDQAPTPGTLSWQPALVDVAHSDDLGFSTGPWEYRREPGAEPVAYGQFFSIWKRQTDGSWRVALDHGTSNPRPDSIPDEVKTPTPPPYSDEWAASAGGGAAARDRLLEIDRTFSATSAARGFFHALTSYASADIRALRNGRPPLAGVDELRELAVERNGRLTWTPQDGGVSLSGDVGYTYGEYRYISPADGSEETGVYVRAWRRVSDESWRVVVDLMTPLAAG
;
A
#
# COMPACT_ATOMS: atom_id res chain seq x y z
N MET A 1 -29.87 71.30 31.91
CA MET A 1 -29.00 70.15 32.23
C MET A 1 -29.48 68.96 31.42
N PRO A 2 -28.74 68.49 30.39
CA PRO A 2 -29.14 67.32 29.62
C PRO A 2 -28.63 66.03 30.26
N ARG A 3 -29.43 64.96 30.15
CA ARG A 3 -29.15 63.60 30.64
C ARG A 3 -28.26 62.84 29.64
N SER A 4 -27.18 62.23 30.11
CA SER A 4 -26.33 61.33 29.31
C SER A 4 -27.00 59.97 29.13
N THR A 5 -27.09 59.50 27.89
CA THR A 5 -27.49 58.13 27.52
C THR A 5 -26.23 57.37 27.11
N THR A 6 -25.82 56.38 27.89
CA THR A 6 -24.75 55.44 27.54
C THR A 6 -25.35 54.29 26.74
N MET A 7 -24.90 54.12 25.49
CA MET A 7 -25.30 53.01 24.60
C MET A 7 -24.19 51.96 24.61
N ILE A 8 -24.47 50.76 25.11
CA ILE A 8 -23.57 49.61 25.10
C ILE A 8 -23.82 48.83 23.80
N LEU A 9 -22.81 48.73 22.94
CA LEU A 9 -22.83 47.89 21.74
C LEU A 9 -22.34 46.49 22.12
N VAL A 10 -23.20 45.48 22.04
CA VAL A 10 -22.82 44.06 22.18
C VAL A 10 -22.51 43.52 20.78
N GLY A 11 -21.23 43.29 20.49
CA GLY A 11 -20.78 42.63 19.26
C GLY A 11 -20.96 41.12 19.38
N TRP A 12 -21.73 40.52 18.48
CA TRP A 12 -21.85 39.08 18.35
C TRP A 12 -20.73 38.55 17.46
N LEU A 13 -19.80 37.77 18.02
CA LEU A 13 -18.87 36.94 17.25
C LEU A 13 -19.64 35.75 16.67
N LEU A 14 -19.79 35.71 15.35
CA LEU A 14 -20.23 34.51 14.63
C LEU A 14 -19.03 33.56 14.51
N THR A 15 -18.94 32.58 15.39
CA THR A 15 -18.04 31.43 15.19
C THR A 15 -18.67 30.52 14.13
N GLY A 16 -18.20 30.65 12.89
CA GLY A 16 -18.58 29.74 11.81
C GLY A 16 -17.98 28.36 12.05
N THR A 17 -18.80 27.40 12.49
CA THR A 17 -18.45 25.99 12.48
C THR A 17 -18.44 25.54 11.02
N SER A 18 -17.26 25.43 10.42
CA SER A 18 -17.10 24.81 9.11
C SER A 18 -17.32 23.31 9.27
N CYS A 19 -18.56 22.84 9.07
CA CYS A 19 -18.82 21.42 8.87
C CYS A 19 -18.12 21.03 7.56
N ALA A 20 -17.00 20.30 7.65
CA ALA A 20 -16.43 19.64 6.49
C ALA A 20 -17.51 18.68 5.93
N SER A 21 -17.84 18.82 4.65
CA SER A 21 -18.72 17.86 3.97
C SER A 21 -18.12 16.46 4.08
N PRO A 22 -18.96 15.40 4.19
CA PRO A 22 -18.47 14.03 4.14
C PRO A 22 -17.61 13.84 2.88
N ILE A 23 -16.41 13.28 3.04
CA ILE A 23 -15.55 12.93 1.91
C ILE A 23 -16.29 11.90 1.06
N ASP A 24 -16.46 12.20 -0.23
CA ASP A 24 -17.00 11.24 -1.19
C ASP A 24 -15.91 10.22 -1.53
N ARG A 25 -16.03 9.02 -0.95
CA ARG A 25 -15.07 7.93 -1.17
C ARG A 25 -14.99 7.53 -2.65
N GLU A 26 -16.09 7.63 -3.41
CA GLU A 26 -16.06 7.29 -4.83
C GLU A 26 -15.16 8.27 -5.59
N SER A 27 -15.32 9.57 -5.35
CA SER A 27 -14.43 10.59 -5.90
C SER A 27 -12.96 10.39 -5.48
N ALA A 28 -12.72 10.01 -4.22
CA ALA A 28 -11.37 9.67 -3.73
C ALA A 28 -10.75 8.51 -4.52
N LEU A 29 -11.50 7.41 -4.71
CA LEU A 29 -11.08 6.25 -5.51
C LEU A 29 -10.79 6.63 -6.96
N GLU A 30 -11.72 7.35 -7.61
CA GLU A 30 -11.55 7.81 -8.98
C GLU A 30 -10.30 8.68 -9.15
N SER A 31 -10.03 9.56 -8.17
CA SER A 31 -8.84 10.41 -8.17
C SER A 31 -7.55 9.61 -8.09
N LEU A 32 -7.51 8.57 -7.27
CA LEU A 32 -6.34 7.70 -7.11
C LEU A 32 -6.14 6.81 -8.35
N ILE A 33 -7.22 6.25 -8.91
CA ILE A 33 -7.19 5.52 -10.18
C ILE A 33 -6.64 6.41 -11.31
N ALA A 34 -7.08 7.66 -11.36
CA ALA A 34 -6.59 8.62 -12.34
C ALA A 34 -5.09 8.92 -12.16
N ALA A 35 -4.63 9.07 -10.90
CA ALA A 35 -3.23 9.27 -10.57
C ALA A 35 -2.34 8.10 -11.01
N GLU A 36 -2.72 6.86 -10.70
CA GLU A 36 -1.99 5.65 -11.12
C GLU A 36 -1.91 5.53 -12.65
N ARG A 37 -3.04 5.74 -13.34
CA ARG A 37 -3.04 5.72 -14.82
C ARG A 37 -2.19 6.84 -15.41
N SER A 38 -2.14 8.00 -14.75
CA SER A 38 -1.30 9.11 -15.19
C SER A 38 0.18 8.81 -14.97
N PHE A 39 0.53 8.15 -13.88
CA PHE A 39 1.87 7.67 -13.60
C PHE A 39 2.33 6.68 -14.68
N ALA A 40 1.53 5.65 -14.97
CA ALA A 40 1.80 4.67 -16.03
C ALA A 40 2.04 5.34 -17.39
N ARG A 41 1.12 6.22 -17.82
CA ARG A 41 1.27 6.97 -19.09
C ARG A 41 2.50 7.86 -19.12
N THR A 42 2.92 8.39 -17.96
CA THR A 42 4.12 9.22 -17.89
C THR A 42 5.36 8.36 -18.11
N ALA A 43 5.42 7.15 -17.57
CA ALA A 43 6.53 6.24 -17.78
C ALA A 43 6.67 5.81 -19.26
N GLU A 44 5.54 5.58 -19.94
CA GLU A 44 5.54 5.26 -21.37
C GLU A 44 6.03 6.42 -22.24
N ARG A 45 5.74 7.66 -21.85
CA ARG A 45 6.04 8.87 -22.64
C ARG A 45 7.41 9.47 -22.35
N ALA A 46 7.77 9.54 -21.07
CA ALA A 46 8.95 10.26 -20.59
C ALA A 46 10.08 9.33 -20.13
N GLY A 47 9.80 8.02 -20.00
CA GLY A 47 10.73 7.04 -19.43
C GLY A 47 10.43 6.73 -17.97
N VAL A 48 10.80 5.53 -17.54
CA VAL A 48 10.51 5.00 -16.20
C VAL A 48 11.14 5.87 -15.12
N ARG A 49 12.41 6.25 -15.27
CA ARG A 49 13.13 7.04 -14.27
C ARG A 49 12.46 8.39 -14.04
N GLU A 50 12.14 9.10 -15.12
CA GLU A 50 11.55 10.43 -15.09
C GLU A 50 10.13 10.39 -14.51
N ALA A 51 9.34 9.38 -14.86
CA ALA A 51 8.03 9.19 -14.27
C ALA A 51 8.10 8.89 -12.78
N PHE A 52 9.01 8.01 -12.35
CA PHE A 52 9.19 7.69 -10.93
C PHE A 52 9.65 8.93 -10.14
N ILE A 53 10.62 9.72 -10.65
CA ILE A 53 11.01 10.99 -10.03
C ILE A 53 9.81 11.95 -9.91
N ALA A 54 8.94 11.99 -10.92
CA ALA A 54 7.80 12.90 -10.95
C ALA A 54 6.65 12.48 -10.01
N TYR A 55 6.48 11.20 -9.69
CA TYR A 55 5.34 10.69 -8.92
C TYR A 55 5.69 10.19 -7.52
N LEU A 56 6.93 9.82 -7.23
CA LEU A 56 7.31 9.43 -5.87
C LEU A 56 7.42 10.64 -4.95
N ALA A 57 6.99 10.45 -3.71
CA ALA A 57 7.20 11.42 -2.64
C ALA A 57 8.70 11.62 -2.38
N ASP A 58 9.08 12.76 -1.80
CA ASP A 58 10.48 13.05 -1.49
C ASP A 58 11.10 12.04 -0.52
N ASP A 59 10.28 11.56 0.42
CA ASP A 59 10.59 10.50 1.38
C ASP A 59 10.14 9.11 0.90
N GLY A 60 9.71 8.99 -0.36
CA GLY A 60 9.21 7.74 -0.93
C GLY A 60 10.23 6.61 -0.90
N VAL A 61 9.74 5.38 -0.76
CA VAL A 61 10.56 4.17 -0.65
C VAL A 61 10.47 3.33 -1.92
N LEU A 62 11.62 2.89 -2.44
CA LEU A 62 11.71 1.87 -3.48
C LEU A 62 12.42 0.62 -2.95
N PHE A 63 11.97 -0.55 -3.37
CA PHE A 63 12.65 -1.81 -3.04
C PHE A 63 13.66 -2.20 -4.13
N ARG A 64 14.96 -2.14 -3.83
CA ARG A 64 16.06 -2.42 -4.78
C ARG A 64 17.27 -3.15 -4.14
N PRO A 65 17.17 -4.46 -3.81
CA PRO A 65 15.95 -5.18 -3.46
C PRO A 65 15.48 -4.85 -2.02
N ARG A 66 16.33 -4.18 -1.21
CA ARG A 66 15.98 -3.62 0.10
C ARG A 66 15.36 -2.22 -0.04
N PRO A 67 14.61 -1.72 0.96
CA PRO A 67 14.07 -0.37 0.92
C PRO A 67 15.18 0.68 0.86
N VAL A 68 15.07 1.60 -0.10
CA VAL A 68 15.95 2.77 -0.29
C VAL A 68 15.10 4.02 -0.47
N ASN A 69 15.65 5.19 -0.16
CA ASN A 69 15.00 6.45 -0.53
C ASN A 69 14.95 6.56 -2.07
N ALA A 70 13.75 6.71 -2.60
CA ALA A 70 13.46 6.68 -4.02
C ALA A 70 14.16 7.79 -4.80
N GLN A 71 14.00 9.04 -4.34
CA GLN A 71 14.54 10.21 -5.03
C GLN A 71 16.07 10.17 -5.08
N ALA A 72 16.70 9.83 -3.95
CA ALA A 72 18.16 9.66 -3.88
C ALA A 72 18.63 8.56 -4.84
N TYR A 73 17.99 7.38 -4.78
CA TYR A 73 18.35 6.26 -5.64
C TYR A 73 18.23 6.60 -7.14
N LEU A 74 17.09 7.18 -7.56
CA LEU A 74 16.80 7.44 -8.98
C LEU A 74 17.68 8.53 -9.59
N ARG A 75 18.12 9.52 -8.80
CA ARG A 75 19.03 10.57 -9.29
C ARG A 75 20.35 9.99 -9.78
N ASP A 76 20.84 8.95 -9.12
CA ASP A 76 22.11 8.29 -9.41
C ASP A 76 22.01 7.22 -10.51
N GLN A 77 20.79 6.84 -10.92
CA GLN A 77 20.60 5.86 -11.98
C GLN A 77 20.56 6.51 -13.37
N ALA A 78 21.15 5.83 -14.35
CA ALA A 78 20.92 6.14 -15.75
C ALA A 78 19.49 5.71 -16.16
N PRO A 79 18.84 6.41 -17.12
CA PRO A 79 17.62 5.94 -17.74
C PRO A 79 17.81 4.52 -18.30
N THR A 80 16.88 3.63 -17.99
CA THR A 80 16.87 2.27 -18.55
C THR A 80 16.15 2.29 -19.90
N PRO A 81 16.70 1.67 -20.96
CA PRO A 81 15.99 1.54 -22.23
C PRO A 81 14.71 0.70 -22.06
N GLY A 82 13.81 0.75 -23.02
CA GLY A 82 12.57 -0.01 -23.02
C GLY A 82 11.38 0.71 -22.42
N THR A 83 10.25 0.01 -22.38
CA THR A 83 8.95 0.54 -21.97
C THR A 83 8.38 -0.37 -20.89
N LEU A 84 8.12 0.21 -19.71
CA LEU A 84 7.34 -0.41 -18.66
C LEU A 84 5.91 0.12 -18.77
N SER A 85 4.96 -0.79 -18.96
CA SER A 85 3.53 -0.50 -19.03
C SER A 85 2.83 -1.24 -17.89
N TRP A 86 1.86 -0.59 -17.25
CA TRP A 86 1.06 -1.20 -16.19
C TRP A 86 -0.32 -0.56 -16.09
N GLN A 87 -1.25 -1.27 -15.45
CA GLN A 87 -2.57 -0.74 -15.15
C GLN A 87 -3.08 -1.24 -13.79
N PRO A 88 -3.80 -0.40 -13.03
CA PRO A 88 -4.41 -0.85 -11.78
C PRO A 88 -5.45 -1.93 -12.05
N ALA A 89 -5.47 -2.96 -11.20
CA ALA A 89 -6.51 -4.00 -11.17
C ALA A 89 -7.22 -4.05 -9.81
N LEU A 90 -6.61 -3.50 -8.76
CA LEU A 90 -7.18 -3.31 -7.43
C LEU A 90 -6.75 -1.94 -6.91
N VAL A 91 -7.70 -1.15 -6.42
CA VAL A 91 -7.46 0.14 -5.75
C VAL A 91 -8.34 0.26 -4.51
N ASP A 92 -7.78 0.80 -3.44
CA ASP A 92 -8.52 1.18 -2.23
C ASP A 92 -7.97 2.48 -1.64
N VAL A 93 -8.81 3.20 -0.91
CA VAL A 93 -8.51 4.50 -0.31
C VAL A 93 -9.14 4.59 1.08
N ALA A 94 -8.40 5.21 2.00
CA ALA A 94 -8.85 5.53 3.34
C ALA A 94 -10.06 6.47 3.33
N HIS A 95 -10.89 6.38 4.38
CA HIS A 95 -12.01 7.32 4.57
C HIS A 95 -11.56 8.80 4.59
N SER A 96 -10.34 9.09 5.05
CA SER A 96 -9.78 10.45 5.05
C SER A 96 -9.17 10.93 3.73
N ASP A 97 -9.18 10.14 2.64
CA ASP A 97 -8.64 10.52 1.31
C ASP A 97 -7.16 10.97 1.33
N ASP A 98 -6.40 10.55 2.34
CA ASP A 98 -4.98 10.92 2.51
C ASP A 98 -4.02 9.76 2.22
N LEU A 99 -4.52 8.52 2.28
CA LEU A 99 -3.76 7.30 2.05
C LEU A 99 -4.57 6.31 1.22
N GLY A 100 -3.92 5.67 0.26
CA GLY A 100 -4.51 4.58 -0.51
C GLY A 100 -3.46 3.64 -1.06
N PHE A 101 -3.89 2.61 -1.76
CA PHE A 101 -2.99 1.68 -2.43
C PHE A 101 -3.56 1.17 -3.74
N SER A 102 -2.68 0.72 -4.61
CA SER A 102 -3.01 0.14 -5.91
C SER A 102 -2.08 -1.03 -6.24
N THR A 103 -2.62 -2.03 -6.92
CA THR A 103 -1.83 -3.12 -7.49
C THR A 103 -2.44 -3.59 -8.80
N GLY A 104 -1.62 -4.15 -9.67
CA GLY A 104 -2.05 -4.70 -10.95
C GLY A 104 -0.87 -5.22 -11.77
N PRO A 105 -1.16 -5.75 -12.97
CA PRO A 105 -0.13 -6.27 -13.85
C PRO A 105 0.74 -5.17 -14.44
N TRP A 106 2.03 -5.48 -14.56
CA TRP A 106 2.96 -4.75 -15.42
C TRP A 106 3.56 -5.69 -16.45
N GLU A 107 3.98 -5.10 -17.55
CA GLU A 107 4.77 -5.76 -18.59
C GLU A 107 5.90 -4.84 -19.05
N TYR A 108 7.01 -5.44 -19.47
CA TYR A 108 8.17 -4.71 -19.96
C TYR A 108 8.52 -5.14 -21.38
N ARG A 109 8.71 -4.15 -22.26
CA ARG A 109 9.15 -4.30 -23.64
C ARG A 109 10.55 -3.71 -23.80
N ARG A 110 11.41 -4.35 -24.59
CA ARG A 110 12.74 -3.80 -24.89
C ARG A 110 12.67 -2.53 -25.74
N GLU A 111 11.64 -2.44 -26.58
CA GLU A 111 11.38 -1.31 -27.48
C GLU A 111 9.87 -1.05 -27.53
N PRO A 112 9.44 0.20 -27.78
CA PRO A 112 8.02 0.51 -27.97
C PRO A 112 7.40 -0.33 -29.09
N GLY A 113 6.24 -0.93 -28.82
CA GLY A 113 5.52 -1.77 -29.80
C GLY A 113 6.06 -3.20 -29.97
N ALA A 114 7.19 -3.56 -29.34
CA ALA A 114 7.68 -4.93 -29.34
C ALA A 114 6.83 -5.86 -28.45
N GLU A 115 7.02 -7.18 -28.59
CA GLU A 115 6.45 -8.14 -27.66
C GLU A 115 7.03 -7.95 -26.25
N PRO A 116 6.20 -8.04 -25.18
CA PRO A 116 6.72 -7.93 -23.83
C PRO A 116 7.55 -9.16 -23.45
N VAL A 117 8.68 -8.89 -22.80
CA VAL A 117 9.72 -9.87 -22.46
C VAL A 117 9.77 -10.18 -20.96
N ALA A 118 9.06 -9.41 -20.14
CA ALA A 118 8.91 -9.65 -18.72
C ALA A 118 7.53 -9.17 -18.25
N TYR A 119 7.03 -9.80 -17.19
CA TYR A 119 5.71 -9.58 -16.62
C TYR A 119 5.80 -9.62 -15.10
N GLY A 120 4.80 -9.05 -14.45
CA GLY A 120 4.72 -9.11 -13.00
C GLY A 120 3.52 -8.39 -12.44
N GLN A 121 3.61 -8.08 -11.15
CA GLN A 121 2.64 -7.24 -10.45
C GLN A 121 3.36 -6.08 -9.78
N PHE A 122 2.78 -4.88 -9.85
CA PHE A 122 3.25 -3.74 -9.08
C PHE A 122 2.40 -3.62 -7.81
N PHE A 123 2.92 -2.95 -6.80
CA PHE A 123 2.19 -2.59 -5.61
C PHE A 123 2.69 -1.24 -5.09
N SER A 124 1.80 -0.25 -5.13
CA SER A 124 2.08 1.12 -4.76
C SER A 124 1.23 1.53 -3.55
N ILE A 125 1.88 2.17 -2.57
CA ILE A 125 1.20 2.92 -1.52
C ILE A 125 1.24 4.40 -1.91
N TRP A 126 0.09 5.06 -1.83
CA TRP A 126 -0.09 6.44 -2.23
C TRP A 126 -0.45 7.30 -1.03
N LYS A 127 0.16 8.48 -0.95
CA LYS A 127 -0.17 9.54 0.02
C LYS A 127 -0.59 10.79 -0.71
N ARG A 128 -1.71 11.36 -0.30
CA ARG A 128 -2.17 12.64 -0.81
C ARG A 128 -1.41 13.76 -0.12
N GLN A 129 -0.91 14.69 -0.93
CA GLN A 129 -0.15 15.85 -0.48
C GLN A 129 -1.09 16.99 -0.09
N THR A 130 -0.56 18.01 0.59
CA THR A 130 -1.34 19.18 1.01
C THR A 130 -1.87 20.02 -0.15
N ASP A 131 -1.26 19.91 -1.33
CA ASP A 131 -1.75 20.55 -2.57
C ASP A 131 -2.83 19.72 -3.29
N GLY A 132 -3.23 18.58 -2.72
CA GLY A 132 -4.24 17.66 -3.25
C GLY A 132 -3.71 16.65 -4.27
N SER A 133 -2.43 16.72 -4.65
CA SER A 133 -1.81 15.74 -5.56
C SER A 133 -1.53 14.41 -4.86
N TRP A 134 -1.57 13.31 -5.61
CA TRP A 134 -1.15 11.99 -5.12
C TRP A 134 0.34 11.78 -5.39
N ARG A 135 1.07 11.29 -4.38
CA ARG A 135 2.46 10.84 -4.50
C ARG A 135 2.61 9.42 -4.01
N VAL A 136 3.45 8.64 -4.69
CA VAL A 136 3.79 7.27 -4.30
C VAL A 136 4.74 7.34 -3.09
N ALA A 137 4.28 6.86 -1.95
CA ALA A 137 5.07 6.77 -0.72
C ALA A 137 5.92 5.50 -0.66
N LEU A 138 5.50 4.44 -1.36
CA LEU A 138 6.22 3.18 -1.44
C LEU A 138 5.85 2.47 -2.74
N ASP A 139 6.83 1.96 -3.47
CA ASP A 139 6.61 1.09 -4.63
C ASP A 139 7.49 -0.17 -4.57
N HIS A 140 6.86 -1.31 -4.82
CA HIS A 140 7.49 -2.61 -4.97
C HIS A 140 6.75 -3.44 -6.02
N GLY A 141 7.36 -4.53 -6.50
CA GLY A 141 6.73 -5.42 -7.45
C GLY A 141 7.29 -6.84 -7.41
N THR A 142 6.58 -7.75 -8.07
CA THR A 142 6.98 -9.14 -8.29
C THR A 142 7.23 -9.39 -9.77
N SER A 143 8.04 -10.41 -10.07
CA SER A 143 8.26 -10.91 -11.44
C SER A 143 7.55 -12.24 -11.60
N ASN A 144 6.69 -12.34 -12.61
CA ASN A 144 5.79 -13.48 -12.82
C ASN A 144 5.91 -14.02 -14.25
N PRO A 145 5.44 -15.25 -14.51
CA PRO A 145 5.17 -15.72 -15.87
C PRO A 145 4.20 -14.79 -16.60
N ARG A 146 4.16 -14.91 -17.94
CA ARG A 146 3.15 -14.23 -18.76
C ARG A 146 1.75 -14.58 -18.22
N PRO A 147 0.88 -13.61 -17.92
CA PRO A 147 -0.46 -13.89 -17.47
C PRO A 147 -1.33 -14.42 -18.62
N ASP A 148 -2.28 -15.30 -18.31
CA ASP A 148 -3.26 -15.79 -19.31
C ASP A 148 -4.20 -14.68 -19.79
N SER A 149 -4.49 -13.71 -18.92
CA SER A 149 -5.27 -12.52 -19.22
C SER A 149 -4.85 -11.34 -18.34
N ILE A 150 -5.07 -10.14 -18.85
CA ILE A 150 -4.91 -8.89 -18.09
C ILE A 150 -6.31 -8.47 -17.64
N PRO A 151 -6.56 -8.15 -16.36
CA PRO A 151 -7.88 -7.70 -15.91
C PRO A 151 -8.27 -6.37 -16.58
N ASP A 152 -9.48 -6.33 -17.14
CA ASP A 152 -10.03 -5.13 -17.79
C ASP A 152 -10.64 -4.13 -16.78
N GLU A 153 -11.08 -4.63 -15.62
CA GLU A 153 -11.76 -3.84 -14.58
C GLU A 153 -10.85 -3.57 -13.38
N VAL A 154 -10.93 -2.34 -12.85
CA VAL A 154 -10.32 -1.98 -11.56
C VAL A 154 -11.27 -2.38 -10.44
N LYS A 155 -10.89 -3.34 -9.61
CA LYS A 155 -11.66 -3.70 -8.41
C LYS A 155 -11.47 -2.63 -7.33
N THR A 156 -12.59 -2.16 -6.76
CA THR A 156 -12.62 -1.20 -5.66
C THR A 156 -13.42 -1.79 -4.49
N PRO A 157 -12.78 -2.54 -3.58
CA PRO A 157 -13.51 -3.22 -2.52
C PRO A 157 -14.25 -2.23 -1.62
N THR A 158 -15.43 -2.64 -1.16
CA THR A 158 -16.20 -1.89 -0.16
C THR A 158 -15.61 -2.17 1.23
N PRO A 159 -15.07 -1.16 1.93
CA PRO A 159 -14.60 -1.35 3.29
C PRO A 159 -15.80 -1.59 4.23
N PRO A 160 -15.58 -2.16 5.43
CA PRO A 160 -16.61 -2.15 6.45
C PRO A 160 -17.03 -0.71 6.80
N PRO A 161 -18.22 -0.52 7.41
CA PRO A 161 -18.65 0.80 7.84
C PRO A 161 -17.59 1.48 8.71
N TYR A 162 -17.26 2.72 8.35
CA TYR A 162 -16.33 3.54 9.10
C TYR A 162 -16.88 3.89 10.49
N SER A 163 -15.98 4.02 11.48
CA SER A 163 -16.30 4.52 12.81
C SER A 163 -15.44 5.75 13.14
N ASP A 164 -16.07 6.86 13.53
CA ASP A 164 -15.37 8.08 13.97
C ASP A 164 -14.44 7.82 15.17
N GLU A 165 -14.74 6.79 15.97
CA GLU A 165 -13.90 6.37 17.10
C GLU A 165 -12.53 5.84 16.64
N TRP A 166 -12.40 5.41 15.38
CA TRP A 166 -11.13 4.94 14.83
C TRP A 166 -10.11 6.06 14.67
N ALA A 167 -10.52 7.23 14.15
CA ALA A 167 -9.65 8.40 14.07
C ALA A 167 -9.26 8.89 15.46
N ALA A 168 -10.23 8.97 16.38
CA ALA A 168 -9.98 9.39 17.76
C ALA A 168 -9.02 8.45 18.50
N SER A 169 -9.14 7.13 18.28
CA SER A 169 -8.30 6.11 18.92
C SER A 169 -6.95 5.87 18.24
N ALA A 170 -6.77 6.31 16.99
CA ALA A 170 -5.50 6.18 16.28
C ALA A 170 -4.39 7.04 16.91
N GLY A 171 -4.74 8.13 17.61
CA GLY A 171 -3.77 9.00 18.28
C GLY A 171 -2.87 9.80 17.33
N GLY A 172 -3.14 9.73 16.01
CA GLY A 172 -2.43 10.42 14.95
C GLY A 172 -1.05 9.82 14.60
N GLY A 173 -0.67 9.96 13.33
CA GLY A 173 0.69 9.80 12.81
C GLY A 173 1.50 8.63 13.40
N ALA A 174 2.57 8.96 14.14
CA ALA A 174 3.53 7.99 14.66
C ALA A 174 2.91 6.99 15.66
N ALA A 175 1.97 7.41 16.51
CA ALA A 175 1.34 6.51 17.48
C ALA A 175 0.47 5.45 16.77
N ALA A 176 -0.30 5.88 15.76
CA ALA A 176 -1.09 4.97 14.92
C ALA A 176 -0.19 3.95 14.20
N ARG A 177 0.91 4.43 13.63
CA ARG A 177 1.93 3.58 12.99
C ARG A 177 2.51 2.58 13.97
N ASP A 178 2.97 3.01 15.14
CA ASP A 178 3.63 2.13 16.11
C ASP A 178 2.69 1.02 16.61
N ARG A 179 1.40 1.34 16.77
CA ARG A 179 0.36 0.34 17.06
C ARG A 179 0.16 -0.65 15.91
N LEU A 180 0.12 -0.21 14.65
CA LEU A 180 0.03 -1.13 13.51
C LEU A 180 1.27 -2.03 13.39
N LEU A 181 2.47 -1.50 13.65
CA LEU A 181 3.70 -2.28 13.69
C LEU A 181 3.66 -3.35 14.79
N GLU A 182 3.04 -3.06 15.95
CA GLU A 182 2.86 -4.05 17.02
C GLU A 182 1.87 -5.16 16.63
N ILE A 183 0.80 -4.81 15.92
CA ILE A 183 -0.13 -5.79 15.35
C ILE A 183 0.61 -6.70 14.36
N ASP A 184 1.47 -6.16 13.53
CA ASP A 184 2.27 -6.92 12.57
C ASP A 184 3.33 -7.82 13.26
N ARG A 185 3.93 -7.37 14.36
CA ARG A 185 4.78 -8.22 15.21
C ARG A 185 4.00 -9.37 15.83
N THR A 186 2.77 -9.11 16.30
CA THR A 186 1.88 -10.15 16.83
C THR A 186 1.48 -11.16 15.75
N PHE A 187 1.25 -10.70 14.52
CA PHE A 187 1.03 -11.56 13.36
C PHE A 187 2.26 -12.46 13.10
N SER A 188 3.48 -11.90 13.15
CA SER A 188 4.74 -12.67 13.02
C SER A 188 4.89 -13.72 14.12
N ALA A 189 4.59 -13.36 15.37
CA ALA A 189 4.62 -14.28 16.51
C ALA A 189 3.59 -15.42 16.36
N THR A 190 2.40 -15.11 15.83
CA THR A 190 1.38 -16.12 15.53
C THR A 190 1.87 -17.09 14.45
N SER A 191 2.53 -16.59 13.40
CA SER A 191 3.17 -17.42 12.37
C SER A 191 4.22 -18.35 12.97
N ALA A 192 5.07 -17.84 13.86
CA ALA A 192 6.09 -18.63 14.56
C ALA A 192 5.50 -19.74 15.44
N ALA A 193 4.37 -19.47 16.11
CA ALA A 193 3.78 -20.37 17.09
C ALA A 193 2.81 -21.39 16.47
N ARG A 194 2.09 -21.02 15.40
CA ARG A 194 0.97 -21.80 14.84
C ARG A 194 1.13 -22.12 13.36
N GLY A 195 2.23 -21.70 12.75
CA GLY A 195 2.49 -21.87 11.32
C GLY A 195 1.96 -20.70 10.48
N PHE A 196 2.65 -20.44 9.38
CA PHE A 196 2.39 -19.29 8.52
C PHE A 196 0.98 -19.27 7.94
N PHE A 197 0.50 -20.41 7.43
CA PHE A 197 -0.82 -20.46 6.79
C PHE A 197 -1.96 -20.16 7.78
N HIS A 198 -1.89 -20.69 9.00
CA HIS A 198 -2.86 -20.37 10.05
C HIS A 198 -2.83 -18.87 10.39
N ALA A 199 -1.63 -18.31 10.54
CA ALA A 199 -1.49 -16.89 10.83
C ALA A 199 -2.05 -16.05 9.67
N LEU A 200 -1.62 -16.29 8.44
CA LEU A 200 -2.04 -15.50 7.28
C LEU A 200 -3.55 -15.53 7.10
N THR A 201 -4.19 -16.69 7.20
CA THR A 201 -5.65 -16.80 7.07
C THR A 201 -6.42 -16.16 8.23
N SER A 202 -5.82 -16.05 9.42
CA SER A 202 -6.43 -15.34 10.57
C SER A 202 -6.38 -13.82 10.43
N TYR A 203 -5.39 -13.30 9.69
CA TYR A 203 -5.22 -11.88 9.43
C TYR A 203 -5.69 -11.46 8.03
N ALA A 204 -6.00 -12.38 7.12
CA ALA A 204 -6.39 -12.04 5.76
C ALA A 204 -7.79 -11.39 5.70
N SER A 205 -7.93 -10.38 4.86
CA SER A 205 -9.25 -9.94 4.42
C SER A 205 -9.83 -10.95 3.42
N ALA A 206 -11.15 -10.96 3.26
CA ALA A 206 -11.80 -11.86 2.30
C ALA A 206 -11.34 -11.59 0.84
N ASP A 207 -11.01 -10.34 0.55
CA ASP A 207 -10.56 -9.81 -0.74
C ASP A 207 -9.03 -9.79 -0.90
N ILE A 208 -8.27 -10.47 -0.04
CA ILE A 208 -6.80 -10.44 -0.04
C ILE A 208 -6.18 -10.73 -1.43
N ARG A 209 -5.06 -10.06 -1.71
CA ARG A 209 -4.15 -10.35 -2.82
C ARG A 209 -2.77 -10.70 -2.28
N ALA A 210 -2.35 -11.96 -2.42
CA ALA A 210 -0.98 -12.34 -2.13
C ALA A 210 -0.13 -12.31 -3.42
N LEU A 211 0.95 -11.53 -3.38
CA LEU A 211 1.85 -11.31 -4.50
C LEU A 211 3.19 -12.00 -4.20
N ARG A 212 3.63 -12.88 -5.09
CA ARG A 212 4.87 -13.68 -4.99
C ARG A 212 5.57 -13.71 -6.33
N ASN A 213 6.90 -13.81 -6.32
CA ASN A 213 7.66 -14.08 -7.55
C ASN A 213 7.30 -15.46 -8.13
N GLY A 214 7.32 -15.56 -9.45
CA GLY A 214 7.19 -16.83 -10.17
C GLY A 214 5.76 -17.31 -10.35
N ARG A 215 4.73 -16.53 -9.98
CA ARG A 215 3.34 -16.96 -10.12
C ARG A 215 2.33 -15.80 -10.24
N PRO A 216 1.15 -16.02 -10.85
CA PRO A 216 0.05 -15.06 -10.81
C PRO A 216 -0.35 -14.67 -9.36
N PRO A 217 -1.00 -13.50 -9.15
CA PRO A 217 -1.58 -13.15 -7.85
C PRO A 217 -2.50 -14.24 -7.32
N LEU A 218 -2.39 -14.57 -6.04
CA LEU A 218 -3.39 -15.38 -5.35
C LEU A 218 -4.50 -14.47 -4.82
N ALA A 219 -5.74 -14.76 -5.19
CA ALA A 219 -6.91 -13.94 -4.97
C ALA A 219 -7.89 -14.60 -3.98
N GLY A 220 -7.97 -14.04 -2.77
CA GLY A 220 -8.88 -14.51 -1.72
C GLY A 220 -8.31 -15.67 -0.90
N VAL A 221 -8.97 -15.96 0.22
CA VAL A 221 -8.49 -16.90 1.25
C VAL A 221 -8.36 -18.33 0.73
N ASP A 222 -9.21 -18.74 -0.22
CA ASP A 222 -9.20 -20.10 -0.76
C ASP A 222 -7.92 -20.42 -1.55
N GLU A 223 -7.42 -19.46 -2.33
CA GLU A 223 -6.19 -19.62 -3.13
C GLU A 223 -4.93 -19.58 -2.27
N LEU A 224 -4.97 -18.99 -1.07
CA LEU A 224 -3.83 -18.99 -0.15
C LEU A 224 -3.42 -20.39 0.31
N ARG A 225 -4.28 -21.41 0.17
CA ARG A 225 -3.95 -22.80 0.52
C ARG A 225 -2.70 -23.32 -0.19
N GLU A 226 -2.39 -22.77 -1.37
CA GLU A 226 -1.17 -23.11 -2.10
C GLU A 226 0.10 -22.71 -1.32
N LEU A 227 0.06 -21.58 -0.61
CA LEU A 227 1.17 -21.13 0.25
C LEU A 227 1.39 -22.06 1.44
N ALA A 228 0.36 -22.77 1.90
CA ALA A 228 0.50 -23.75 2.99
C ALA A 228 1.44 -24.90 2.61
N VAL A 229 1.45 -25.28 1.33
CA VAL A 229 2.31 -26.32 0.79
C VAL A 229 3.72 -25.78 0.52
N GLU A 230 3.82 -24.62 -0.13
CA GLU A 230 5.09 -24.01 -0.56
C GLU A 230 5.94 -23.45 0.60
N ARG A 231 5.29 -23.02 1.68
CA ARG A 231 5.91 -22.37 2.84
C ARG A 231 5.52 -23.07 4.14
N ASN A 232 5.66 -24.40 4.17
CA ASN A 232 5.36 -25.24 5.33
C ASN A 232 6.40 -25.18 6.47
N GLY A 233 7.50 -24.44 6.28
CA GLY A 233 8.52 -24.16 7.30
C GLY A 233 8.18 -23.03 8.27
N ARG A 234 9.20 -22.59 9.01
CA ARG A 234 9.09 -21.47 9.94
C ARG A 234 9.30 -20.15 9.20
N LEU A 235 8.21 -19.44 8.90
CA LEU A 235 8.25 -18.09 8.34
C LEU A 235 7.97 -17.05 9.42
N THR A 236 8.90 -16.11 9.60
CA THR A 236 8.77 -14.99 10.54
C THR A 236 9.27 -13.72 9.89
N TRP A 237 8.88 -12.56 10.40
CA TRP A 237 9.35 -11.27 9.90
C TRP A 237 9.49 -10.24 11.02
N THR A 238 10.23 -9.19 10.70
CA THR A 238 10.43 -8.01 11.55
C THR A 238 9.96 -6.77 10.79
N PRO A 239 8.86 -6.12 11.24
CA PRO A 239 8.45 -4.83 10.69
C PRO A 239 9.52 -3.76 10.93
N GLN A 240 9.83 -2.98 9.89
CA GLN A 240 10.80 -1.89 9.91
C GLN A 240 10.10 -0.54 10.02
N ASP A 241 9.10 -0.31 9.17
CA ASP A 241 8.34 0.95 9.15
C ASP A 241 6.95 0.75 8.51
N GLY A 242 6.16 1.80 8.49
CA GLY A 242 4.81 1.80 7.93
C GLY A 242 4.12 3.16 8.04
N GLY A 243 2.80 3.16 7.83
CA GLY A 243 1.97 4.34 7.98
C GLY A 243 0.50 3.97 8.12
N VAL A 244 -0.28 4.91 8.64
CA VAL A 244 -1.72 4.77 8.85
C VAL A 244 -2.38 6.07 8.40
N SER A 245 -3.56 5.97 7.76
CA SER A 245 -4.38 7.10 7.35
C SER A 245 -4.82 7.96 8.54
N LEU A 246 -5.15 9.22 8.30
CA LEU A 246 -5.74 10.10 9.31
C LEU A 246 -7.05 9.55 9.89
N SER A 247 -7.85 8.83 9.09
CA SER A 247 -9.06 8.14 9.54
C SER A 247 -8.78 6.87 10.35
N GLY A 248 -7.55 6.35 10.35
CA GLY A 248 -7.18 5.19 11.16
C GLY A 248 -7.72 3.86 10.66
N ASP A 249 -8.09 3.77 9.38
CA ASP A 249 -8.81 2.64 8.76
C ASP A 249 -8.01 1.93 7.65
N VAL A 250 -7.00 2.58 7.08
CA VAL A 250 -6.06 2.01 6.11
C VAL A 250 -4.63 2.25 6.59
N GLY A 251 -3.77 1.27 6.40
CA GLY A 251 -2.36 1.40 6.74
C GLY A 251 -1.49 0.48 5.90
N TYR A 252 -0.19 0.62 6.06
CA TYR A 252 0.78 -0.27 5.44
C TYR A 252 1.95 -0.53 6.38
N THR A 253 2.58 -1.69 6.22
CA THR A 253 3.83 -2.04 6.89
C THR A 253 4.77 -2.69 5.90
N TYR A 254 6.06 -2.57 6.15
CA TYR A 254 7.07 -3.31 5.42
C TYR A 254 8.24 -3.70 6.32
N GLY A 255 9.04 -4.66 5.86
CA GLY A 255 10.24 -5.07 6.56
C GLY A 255 10.87 -6.31 5.93
N GLU A 256 11.58 -7.07 6.74
CA GLU A 256 12.29 -8.28 6.30
C GLU A 256 11.69 -9.54 6.91
N TYR A 257 11.63 -10.61 6.11
CA TYR A 257 11.24 -11.93 6.55
C TYR A 257 12.42 -12.90 6.54
N ARG A 258 12.29 -13.96 7.35
CA ARG A 258 13.15 -15.13 7.36
C ARG A 258 12.27 -16.38 7.30
N TYR A 259 12.60 -17.25 6.37
CA TYR A 259 12.03 -18.58 6.21
C TYR A 259 13.09 -19.63 6.54
N ILE A 260 12.73 -20.65 7.32
CA ILE A 260 13.56 -21.83 7.57
C ILE A 260 12.80 -23.06 7.07
N SER A 261 13.39 -23.73 6.08
CA SER A 261 12.85 -24.95 5.47
C SER A 261 12.84 -26.09 6.48
N PRO A 262 11.72 -26.85 6.59
CA PRO A 262 11.67 -28.01 7.47
C PRO A 262 12.35 -29.24 6.85
N ALA A 263 12.63 -29.22 5.53
CA ALA A 263 13.21 -30.35 4.81
C ALA A 263 14.72 -30.51 5.06
N ASP A 264 15.43 -29.39 5.11
CA ASP A 264 16.90 -29.36 5.16
C ASP A 264 17.47 -28.27 6.08
N GLY A 265 16.62 -27.47 6.73
CA GLY A 265 17.04 -26.36 7.58
C GLY A 265 17.62 -25.17 6.81
N SER A 266 17.51 -25.15 5.48
CA SER A 266 17.96 -24.03 4.66
C SER A 266 17.20 -22.75 5.01
N GLU A 267 17.91 -21.62 4.91
CA GLU A 267 17.37 -20.32 5.25
C GLU A 267 17.22 -19.44 4.02
N GLU A 268 16.06 -18.79 3.91
CA GLU A 268 15.78 -17.76 2.92
C GLU A 268 15.43 -16.46 3.67
N THR A 269 16.09 -15.36 3.32
CA THR A 269 15.68 -14.02 3.76
C THR A 269 15.01 -13.29 2.62
N GLY A 270 14.06 -12.41 2.95
CA GLY A 270 13.39 -11.60 1.95
C GLY A 270 12.81 -10.31 2.51
N VAL A 271 12.14 -9.55 1.66
CA VAL A 271 11.40 -8.34 2.03
C VAL A 271 9.90 -8.57 1.86
N TYR A 272 9.10 -7.85 2.64
CA TYR A 272 7.65 -7.84 2.48
C TYR A 272 7.09 -6.43 2.54
N VAL A 273 5.93 -6.24 1.92
CA VAL A 273 5.09 -5.05 2.00
C VAL A 273 3.64 -5.50 2.16
N ARG A 274 2.91 -4.91 3.10
CA ARG A 274 1.50 -5.20 3.34
C ARG A 274 0.65 -3.94 3.35
N ALA A 275 -0.51 -4.00 2.73
CA ALA A 275 -1.61 -3.07 3.01
C ALA A 275 -2.59 -3.70 3.99
N TRP A 276 -3.07 -2.88 4.91
CA TRP A 276 -3.95 -3.25 6.00
C TRP A 276 -5.24 -2.43 5.95
N ARG A 277 -6.36 -3.06 6.29
CA ARG A 277 -7.66 -2.43 6.49
C ARG A 277 -8.14 -2.73 7.91
N ARG A 278 -8.55 -1.71 8.65
CA ARG A 278 -9.19 -1.88 9.96
C ARG A 278 -10.63 -2.35 9.75
N VAL A 279 -11.04 -3.34 10.52
CA VAL A 279 -12.40 -3.91 10.47
C VAL A 279 -13.17 -3.75 11.77
N SER A 280 -12.47 -3.50 12.89
CA SER A 280 -13.04 -3.08 14.17
C SER A 280 -11.95 -2.43 15.03
N ASP A 281 -12.28 -2.00 16.24
CA ASP A 281 -11.41 -1.21 17.12
C ASP A 281 -10.01 -1.82 17.33
N GLU A 282 -9.87 -3.14 17.29
CA GLU A 282 -8.56 -3.82 17.40
C GLU A 282 -8.28 -4.84 16.29
N SER A 283 -9.21 -5.04 15.35
CA SER A 283 -8.99 -5.98 14.26
C SER A 283 -8.55 -5.26 13.01
N TRP A 284 -7.34 -5.58 12.57
CA TRP A 284 -6.82 -5.25 11.25
C TRP A 284 -6.77 -6.51 10.39
N ARG A 285 -6.96 -6.32 9.09
CA ARG A 285 -6.87 -7.37 8.08
C ARG A 285 -5.92 -6.97 6.97
N VAL A 286 -5.11 -7.92 6.51
CA VAL A 286 -4.20 -7.75 5.37
C VAL A 286 -5.01 -7.87 4.08
N VAL A 287 -4.94 -6.84 3.25
CA VAL A 287 -5.63 -6.78 1.94
C VAL A 287 -4.66 -7.07 0.80
N VAL A 288 -3.41 -6.62 0.92
CA VAL A 288 -2.34 -6.98 -0.03
C VAL A 288 -1.16 -7.46 0.77
N ASP A 289 -0.60 -8.62 0.39
CA ASP A 289 0.58 -9.21 1.01
C ASP A 289 1.60 -9.53 -0.09
N LEU A 290 2.62 -8.68 -0.24
CA LEU A 290 3.70 -8.87 -1.20
C LEU A 290 4.94 -9.36 -0.45
N MET A 291 5.51 -10.49 -0.89
CA MET A 291 6.79 -11.01 -0.38
C MET A 291 7.71 -11.40 -1.53
N THR A 292 8.98 -10.97 -1.47
CA THR A 292 10.01 -11.34 -2.45
C THR A 292 11.30 -11.77 -1.75
N PRO A 293 11.94 -12.86 -2.19
CA PRO A 293 13.22 -13.28 -1.63
C PRO A 293 14.33 -12.28 -1.98
N LEU A 294 15.27 -12.11 -1.06
CA LEU A 294 16.55 -11.50 -1.35
C LEU A 294 17.47 -12.59 -1.93
N ALA A 295 18.32 -12.23 -2.89
CA ALA A 295 19.34 -13.15 -3.37
C ALA A 295 20.22 -13.61 -2.19
N ALA A 296 20.60 -14.90 -2.18
CA ALA A 296 21.59 -15.39 -1.24
C ALA A 296 22.89 -14.58 -1.42
N GLY A 297 23.36 -13.98 -0.34
CA GLY A 297 24.62 -13.23 -0.30
C GLY A 297 25.84 -14.14 -0.35
#